data_AF-A0A2G8S9N0-F1
#
_entry.id   AF-A0A2G8S9N0-F1
#
_cell.length_a   1.000
_cell.length_b   1.000
_cell.length_c   1.000
_cell.angle_alpha   90.00
_cell.angle_beta   90.00
_cell.angle_gamma   90.00
#
_symmetry.space_group_name_H-M   'P 1'
#
loop_
_entity.id
_entity.type
_entity.pdbx_description
1 polymer ?
#
loop_
_entity_poly.entity_id
_entity_poly.type
_entity_poly.pdbx_seq_one_letter_code
_entity_poly.pdbx_strand_id
1 'polypeptide(L)'
;MSYTPTTAIVRELVDYFSENPEFKAAFEESFATAYATGLREFHTFKIHSVDDYLRYMDEYVHWIPSENLTGTNVYSHLCMFYFILDLPPVRDHQSPIDPSSHSPWRWLSEWLIMYAKEMGMWMDMPDSITPEMIETFVKCPAYRDKGVDNFYDQYPPPFDGWKTFNEFFAREINPTLRPIAGPDDPTVIVSPADCTFDGQWPINDTTADVTTFDVKGVPWTIGQLLDDEAAGTDYGPAFSGGIFTHSFLGPTDYHRQHAPVAGRVIEAKIIPGLCYLEIVLKKVEGGIRSSACTVTCGTRISTRRISSPQRPPTLPGTSSSRHAP
;
A
#
# COMPACT_ATOMS: atom_id res chain seq x y z
N MET A 1 -13.79 16.77 25.24
CA MET A 1 -14.08 15.41 24.75
C MET A 1 -14.54 14.59 25.93
N SER A 2 -15.55 13.76 25.74
CA SER A 2 -16.15 12.92 26.80
C SER A 2 -15.87 11.43 26.62
N TYR A 3 -15.47 11.02 25.41
CA TYR A 3 -15.08 9.65 25.12
C TYR A 3 -13.74 9.29 25.77
N THR A 4 -13.64 8.09 26.33
CA THR A 4 -12.42 7.54 26.95
C THR A 4 -11.93 6.35 26.11
N PRO A 5 -10.78 6.45 25.43
CA PRO A 5 -10.26 5.38 24.58
C PRO A 5 -9.83 4.13 25.36
N THR A 6 -10.11 2.97 24.78
CA THR A 6 -9.75 1.64 25.30
C THR A 6 -8.38 1.20 24.81
N THR A 7 -7.97 1.59 23.60
CA THR A 7 -6.63 1.32 23.07
C THR A 7 -5.63 2.39 23.50
N ALA A 8 -4.36 1.98 23.63
CA ALA A 8 -3.29 2.90 24.01
C ALA A 8 -3.04 3.96 22.93
N ILE A 9 -3.08 3.57 21.65
CA ILE A 9 -2.77 4.48 20.54
C ILE A 9 -3.81 5.59 20.38
N VAL A 10 -5.10 5.32 20.57
CA VAL A 10 -6.13 6.38 20.52
C VAL A 10 -6.15 7.21 21.80
N ARG A 11 -5.76 6.63 22.94
CA ARG A 11 -5.54 7.41 24.17
C ARG A 11 -4.44 8.44 23.98
N GLU A 12 -3.34 8.08 23.34
CA GLU A 12 -2.25 9.01 23.03
C GLU A 12 -2.74 10.22 22.21
N LEU A 13 -3.63 10.01 21.24
CA LEU A 13 -4.25 11.10 20.48
C LEU A 13 -5.12 12.02 21.35
N VAL A 14 -5.89 11.45 22.28
CA VAL A 14 -6.73 12.23 23.20
C VAL A 14 -5.88 13.00 24.23
N ASP A 15 -4.79 12.41 24.70
CA ASP A 15 -3.82 13.10 25.56
C ASP A 15 -3.16 14.25 24.79
N TYR A 16 -2.77 14.01 23.53
CA TYR A 16 -2.22 15.05 22.65
C TYR A 16 -3.20 16.20 22.40
N PHE A 17 -4.52 15.94 22.28
CA PHE A 17 -5.53 17.00 22.22
C PHE A 17 -5.60 17.84 23.50
N SER A 18 -5.35 17.23 24.66
CA SER A 18 -5.36 17.92 25.95
C SER A 18 -4.13 18.82 26.12
N GLU A 19 -3.00 18.38 25.57
CA GLU A 19 -1.71 19.10 25.59
C GLU A 19 -1.61 20.18 24.51
N ASN A 20 -2.32 20.02 23.39
CA ASN A 20 -2.25 20.90 22.21
C ASN A 20 -3.65 21.40 21.79
N PRO A 21 -4.20 22.42 22.47
CA PRO A 21 -5.56 22.94 22.22
C PRO A 21 -5.78 23.44 20.79
N GLU A 22 -4.74 23.98 20.14
CA GLU A 22 -4.77 24.42 18.74
C GLU A 22 -4.94 23.25 17.77
N PHE A 23 -4.27 22.12 18.02
CA PHE A 23 -4.46 20.91 17.23
C PHE A 23 -5.85 20.32 17.43
N LYS A 24 -6.36 20.34 18.66
CA LYS A 24 -7.74 19.94 18.95
C LYS A 24 -8.75 20.81 18.19
N ALA A 25 -8.56 22.13 18.16
CA ALA A 25 -9.43 23.04 17.41
C ALA A 25 -9.35 22.76 15.90
N ALA A 26 -8.14 22.54 15.37
CA ALA A 26 -7.94 22.13 13.98
C ALA A 26 -8.69 20.83 13.65
N PHE A 27 -8.66 19.85 14.56
CA PHE A 27 -9.36 18.58 14.42
C PHE A 27 -10.88 18.74 14.42
N GLU A 28 -11.42 19.57 15.31
CA GLU A 28 -12.85 19.89 15.35
C GLU A 28 -13.32 20.62 14.07
N GLU A 29 -12.49 21.50 13.51
CA GLU A 29 -12.75 22.20 12.24
C GLU A 29 -12.73 21.25 11.03
N SER A 30 -11.69 20.41 10.90
CA SER A 30 -11.62 19.41 9.83
C SER A 30 -12.75 18.40 9.93
N PHE A 31 -13.14 17.98 11.15
CA PHE A 31 -14.33 17.14 11.36
C PHE A 31 -15.60 17.83 10.86
N ALA A 32 -15.85 19.09 11.25
CA ALA A 32 -17.04 19.82 10.83
C ALA A 32 -17.10 19.95 9.29
N THR A 33 -15.96 20.22 8.67
CA THR A 33 -15.80 20.29 7.21
C THR A 33 -16.12 18.94 6.56
N ALA A 34 -15.54 17.85 7.07
CA ALA A 34 -15.78 16.50 6.56
C ALA A 34 -17.26 16.11 6.70
N TYR A 35 -17.86 16.34 7.87
CA TYR A 35 -19.25 15.99 8.16
C TYR A 35 -20.24 16.78 7.28
N ALA A 36 -19.96 18.05 7.00
CA ALA A 36 -20.77 18.90 6.13
C ALA A 36 -20.85 18.40 4.67
N THR A 37 -19.96 17.50 4.26
CA THR A 37 -20.01 16.89 2.91
C THR A 37 -21.22 15.97 2.72
N GLY A 38 -21.85 15.50 3.81
CA GLY A 38 -22.97 14.56 3.75
C GLY A 38 -22.56 13.17 3.25
N LEU A 39 -21.28 12.82 3.35
CA LEU A 39 -20.76 11.51 2.97
C LEU A 39 -21.51 10.41 3.75
N ARG A 40 -22.07 9.43 3.03
CA ARG A 40 -22.94 8.38 3.60
C ARG A 40 -22.24 7.56 4.67
N GLU A 41 -20.93 7.39 4.55
CA GLU A 41 -20.08 6.64 5.45
C GLU A 41 -20.15 7.17 6.89
N PHE A 42 -20.37 8.47 7.11
CA PHE A 42 -20.63 9.00 8.46
C PHE A 42 -21.86 8.35 9.10
N HIS A 43 -22.94 8.19 8.34
CA HIS A 43 -24.13 7.50 8.81
C HIS A 43 -23.90 5.98 8.94
N THR A 44 -23.23 5.36 7.97
CA THR A 44 -22.92 3.92 7.99
C THR A 44 -22.12 3.53 9.23
N PHE A 45 -21.11 4.33 9.59
CA PHE A 45 -20.24 4.10 10.74
C PHE A 45 -20.71 4.82 12.02
N LYS A 46 -21.89 5.48 11.98
CA LYS A 46 -22.51 6.17 13.13
C LYS A 46 -21.62 7.26 13.76
N ILE A 47 -20.91 8.00 12.92
CA ILE A 47 -20.01 9.08 13.32
C ILE A 47 -20.78 10.41 13.19
N HIS A 48 -21.16 11.02 14.31
CA HIS A 48 -21.91 12.29 14.36
C HIS A 48 -21.16 13.40 15.09
N SER A 49 -20.04 13.08 15.73
CA SER A 49 -19.21 14.00 16.50
C SER A 49 -17.75 13.55 16.50
N VAL A 50 -16.84 14.41 16.96
CA VAL A 50 -15.43 14.04 17.15
C VAL A 50 -15.28 12.89 18.16
N ASP A 51 -16.09 12.87 19.22
CA ASP A 51 -16.11 11.76 20.18
C ASP A 51 -16.52 10.43 19.52
N ASP A 52 -17.47 10.47 18.57
CA ASP A 52 -17.83 9.27 17.80
C ASP A 52 -16.72 8.85 16.83
N TYR A 53 -15.99 9.81 16.26
CA TYR A 53 -14.86 9.52 15.39
C TYR A 53 -13.69 8.89 16.16
N LEU A 54 -13.42 9.38 17.37
CA LEU A 54 -12.42 8.78 18.27
C LEU A 54 -12.83 7.36 18.67
N ARG A 55 -14.11 7.13 18.97
CA ARG A 55 -14.62 5.78 19.22
C ARG A 55 -14.47 4.89 18.00
N TYR A 56 -14.80 5.38 16.81
CA TYR A 56 -14.61 4.66 15.57
C TYR A 56 -13.12 4.28 15.37
N MET A 57 -12.19 5.23 15.55
CA MET A 57 -10.76 4.94 15.45
C MET A 57 -10.31 3.92 16.50
N ASP A 58 -10.84 3.97 17.72
CA ASP A 58 -10.50 3.04 18.81
C ASP A 58 -10.98 1.61 18.50
N GLU A 59 -12.23 1.47 18.01
CA GLU A 59 -12.79 0.20 17.57
C GLU A 59 -12.09 -0.34 16.31
N TYR A 60 -11.64 0.56 15.43
CA TYR A 60 -11.00 0.18 14.17
C TYR A 60 -9.61 -0.46 14.35
N VAL A 61 -8.89 -0.14 15.44
CA VAL A 61 -7.59 -0.78 15.77
C VAL A 61 -7.72 -2.30 15.84
N HIS A 62 -8.79 -2.79 16.48
CA HIS A 62 -9.07 -4.22 16.68
C HIS A 62 -10.22 -4.73 15.82
N TRP A 63 -10.53 -4.04 14.72
CA TRP A 63 -11.57 -4.49 13.81
C TRP A 63 -11.17 -5.82 13.16
N ILE A 64 -12.11 -6.77 13.12
CA ILE A 64 -11.98 -8.02 12.35
C ILE A 64 -12.39 -7.68 10.91
N PRO A 65 -11.44 -7.59 9.95
CA PRO A 65 -11.74 -7.05 8.64
C PRO A 65 -12.75 -7.92 7.92
N SER A 66 -13.79 -7.32 7.36
CA SER A 66 -14.87 -8.05 6.68
C SER A 66 -15.35 -7.27 5.47
N GLU A 67 -16.02 -7.98 4.55
CA GLU A 67 -16.42 -7.41 3.28
C GLU A 67 -17.94 -7.46 3.04
N ASN A 68 -18.41 -6.58 2.16
CA ASN A 68 -19.78 -6.60 1.66
C ASN A 68 -19.82 -7.16 0.22
N LEU A 69 -21.01 -7.43 -0.30
CA LEU A 69 -21.17 -7.99 -1.65
C LEU A 69 -20.66 -7.07 -2.77
N THR A 70 -20.44 -5.79 -2.49
CA THR A 70 -19.91 -4.82 -3.46
C THR A 70 -18.39 -4.66 -3.40
N GLY A 71 -17.71 -5.27 -2.43
CA GLY A 71 -16.25 -5.16 -2.29
C GLY A 71 -15.78 -3.77 -1.85
N THR A 72 -16.58 -3.07 -1.06
CA THR A 72 -16.29 -1.68 -0.67
C THR A 72 -16.06 -1.48 0.83
N ASN A 73 -16.32 -2.46 1.69
CA ASN A 73 -16.32 -2.27 3.13
C ASN A 73 -14.92 -1.98 3.66
N VAL A 74 -13.93 -2.80 3.30
CA VAL A 74 -12.52 -2.57 3.67
C VAL A 74 -12.05 -1.21 3.15
N TYR A 75 -12.39 -0.89 1.90
CA TYR A 75 -12.03 0.39 1.29
C TYR A 75 -12.69 1.59 1.99
N SER A 76 -13.96 1.49 2.37
CA SER A 76 -14.68 2.56 3.06
C SER A 76 -14.14 2.80 4.47
N HIS A 77 -13.74 1.75 5.19
CA HIS A 77 -13.06 1.90 6.48
C HIS A 77 -11.74 2.65 6.34
N LEU A 78 -10.93 2.25 5.34
CA LEU A 78 -9.67 2.89 5.02
C LEU A 78 -9.87 4.38 4.67
N CYS A 79 -10.83 4.69 3.78
CA CYS A 79 -11.13 6.08 3.42
C CYS A 79 -11.63 6.90 4.59
N MET A 80 -12.56 6.37 5.41
CA MET A 80 -13.11 7.11 6.55
C MET A 80 -12.03 7.42 7.59
N PHE A 81 -11.14 6.48 7.89
CA PHE A 81 -10.05 6.68 8.85
C PHE A 81 -9.11 7.83 8.45
N TYR A 82 -8.80 7.97 7.17
CA TYR A 82 -7.92 9.06 6.71
C TYR A 82 -8.66 10.35 6.37
N PHE A 83 -10.00 10.34 6.24
CA PHE A 83 -10.73 11.47 5.69
C PHE A 83 -10.53 12.76 6.47
N ILE A 84 -10.64 12.72 7.80
CA ILE A 84 -10.42 13.90 8.64
C ILE A 84 -8.93 14.23 8.74
N LEU A 85 -8.07 13.20 8.73
CA LEU A 85 -6.62 13.35 8.87
C LEU A 85 -6.01 14.03 7.64
N ASP A 86 -6.56 13.81 6.46
CA ASP A 86 -6.13 14.39 5.18
C ASP A 86 -6.77 15.76 4.85
N LEU A 87 -7.65 16.27 5.71
CA LEU A 87 -8.25 17.60 5.52
C LEU A 87 -7.48 18.69 6.28
N PRO A 88 -7.23 19.86 5.67
CA PRO A 88 -6.84 21.05 6.42
C PRO A 88 -7.93 21.46 7.43
N PRO A 89 -7.57 22.06 8.56
CA PRO A 89 -6.20 22.31 9.03
C PRO A 89 -5.45 21.08 9.58
N VAL A 90 -6.09 19.95 9.89
CA VAL A 90 -5.40 18.76 10.47
C VAL A 90 -4.23 18.27 9.61
N ARG A 91 -4.41 18.21 8.28
CA ARG A 91 -3.35 17.81 7.34
C ARG A 91 -2.07 18.63 7.52
N ASP A 92 -2.19 19.91 7.87
CA ASP A 92 -1.05 20.81 8.03
C ASP A 92 -0.23 20.51 9.28
N HIS A 93 -0.68 19.59 10.15
CA HIS A 93 0.06 19.02 11.28
C HIS A 93 0.83 17.74 10.93
N GLN A 94 0.55 17.12 9.77
CA GLN A 94 1.35 16.00 9.26
C GLN A 94 2.66 16.50 8.66
N SER A 95 3.70 15.67 8.66
CA SER A 95 4.90 15.91 7.86
C SER A 95 4.50 16.10 6.39
N PRO A 96 5.17 17.00 5.64
CA PRO A 96 4.90 17.15 4.21
C PRO A 96 5.27 15.87 3.44
N ILE A 97 4.57 15.60 2.35
CA ILE A 97 4.95 14.55 1.40
C ILE A 97 6.14 15.08 0.58
N ASP A 98 7.34 14.85 1.10
CA ASP A 98 8.61 15.31 0.53
C ASP A 98 9.60 14.14 0.46
N PRO A 99 10.05 13.74 -0.75
CA PRO A 99 11.05 12.71 -0.98
C PRO A 99 12.38 12.89 -0.25
N SER A 100 12.71 14.13 0.11
CA SER A 100 13.93 14.49 0.84
C SER A 100 13.71 14.61 2.35
N SER A 101 12.48 14.39 2.83
CA SER A 101 12.18 14.50 4.25
C SER A 101 12.60 13.23 5.00
N HIS A 102 13.53 13.42 5.93
CA HIS A 102 13.96 12.39 6.87
C HIS A 102 13.44 12.69 8.29
N SER A 103 13.42 11.66 9.14
CA SER A 103 13.12 11.77 10.57
C SER A 103 14.08 12.76 11.28
N PRO A 104 13.64 13.47 12.35
CA PRO A 104 12.37 13.33 13.06
C PRO A 104 11.18 13.92 12.29
N TRP A 105 10.08 13.20 12.28
CA TRP A 105 8.85 13.63 11.62
C TRP A 105 7.93 14.33 12.61
N ARG A 106 6.89 15.00 12.11
CA ARG A 106 5.89 15.62 12.97
C ARG A 106 5.12 14.54 13.72
N TRP A 107 4.72 14.85 14.95
CA TRP A 107 4.07 13.91 15.86
C TRP A 107 2.88 13.19 15.21
N LEU A 108 1.99 13.90 14.50
CA LEU A 108 0.81 13.26 13.88
C LEU A 108 1.21 12.21 12.84
N SER A 109 2.29 12.43 12.09
CA SER A 109 2.79 11.46 11.12
C SER A 109 3.41 10.24 11.79
N GLU A 110 4.13 10.43 12.90
CA GLU A 110 4.66 9.32 13.70
C GLU A 110 3.52 8.52 14.33
N TRP A 111 2.50 9.21 14.85
CA TRP A 111 1.29 8.59 15.40
C TRP A 111 0.54 7.77 14.35
N LEU A 112 0.40 8.25 13.11
CA LEU A 112 -0.20 7.51 12.00
C LEU A 112 0.56 6.21 11.68
N ILE A 113 1.89 6.24 11.70
CA ILE A 113 2.73 5.05 11.52
C ILE A 113 2.47 4.06 12.66
N MET A 114 2.44 4.55 13.90
CA MET A 114 2.19 3.71 15.07
C MET A 114 0.78 3.09 15.04
N TYR A 115 -0.24 3.86 14.67
CA TYR A 115 -1.60 3.36 14.48
C TYR A 115 -1.66 2.24 13.44
N ALA A 116 -1.01 2.41 12.29
CA ALA A 116 -0.95 1.36 11.27
C ALA A 116 -0.21 0.10 11.76
N LYS A 117 0.85 0.25 12.56
CA LYS A 117 1.56 -0.88 13.17
C LYS A 117 0.70 -1.63 14.19
N GLU A 118 -0.03 -0.92 15.05
CA GLU A 118 -0.94 -1.54 16.03
C GLU A 118 -2.04 -2.34 15.33
N MET A 119 -2.64 -1.79 14.27
CA MET A 119 -3.57 -2.55 13.42
C MET A 119 -2.93 -3.80 12.81
N GLY A 120 -1.71 -3.68 12.28
CA GLY A 120 -0.98 -4.80 11.69
C GLY A 120 -0.69 -5.91 12.71
N MET A 121 -0.27 -5.53 13.92
CA MET A 121 -0.03 -6.45 15.03
C MET A 121 -1.31 -7.16 15.47
N TRP A 122 -2.44 -6.44 15.52
CA TRP A 122 -3.74 -7.06 15.75
C TRP A 122 -4.08 -8.09 14.66
N MET A 123 -3.86 -7.77 13.39
CA MET A 123 -4.12 -8.66 12.26
C MET A 123 -3.20 -9.90 12.20
N ASP A 124 -2.14 -9.95 13.02
CA ASP A 124 -1.31 -11.13 13.27
C ASP A 124 -1.78 -11.98 14.46
N MET A 125 -2.85 -11.58 15.15
CA MET A 125 -3.42 -12.35 16.26
C MET A 125 -4.45 -13.39 15.76
N PRO A 126 -4.57 -14.57 16.39
CA PRO A 126 -5.59 -15.56 16.04
C PRO A 126 -7.03 -15.03 16.10
N ASP A 127 -7.29 -14.07 16.98
CA ASP A 127 -8.62 -13.46 17.15
C ASP A 127 -9.00 -12.52 16.01
N SER A 128 -8.06 -12.17 15.12
CA SER A 128 -8.32 -11.35 13.93
C SER A 128 -9.02 -12.10 12.81
N ILE A 129 -9.23 -13.42 12.96
CA ILE A 129 -9.86 -14.25 11.94
C ILE A 129 -11.00 -15.11 12.49
N THR A 130 -12.12 -15.13 11.76
CA THR A 130 -13.25 -16.02 12.05
C THR A 130 -13.80 -16.63 10.75
N PRO A 131 -14.50 -17.78 10.82
CA PRO A 131 -15.17 -18.35 9.65
C PRO A 131 -16.19 -17.39 9.02
N GLU A 132 -16.92 -16.63 9.84
CA GLU A 132 -17.91 -15.65 9.36
C GLU A 132 -17.24 -14.54 8.57
N MET A 133 -16.05 -14.10 9.02
CA MET A 133 -15.25 -13.12 8.32
C MET A 133 -14.79 -13.64 6.96
N ILE A 134 -14.19 -14.83 6.89
CA ILE A 134 -13.73 -15.43 5.63
C ILE A 134 -14.90 -15.53 4.65
N GLU A 135 -16.06 -15.96 5.14
CA GLU A 135 -17.27 -16.11 4.35
C GLU A 135 -17.74 -14.78 3.71
N THR A 136 -17.47 -13.63 4.35
CA THR A 136 -17.76 -12.32 3.74
C THR A 136 -16.95 -12.07 2.47
N PHE A 137 -15.67 -12.45 2.45
CA PHE A 137 -14.81 -12.34 1.28
C PHE A 137 -15.14 -13.39 0.22
N VAL A 138 -15.42 -14.63 0.63
CA VAL A 138 -15.84 -15.72 -0.27
C VAL A 138 -17.11 -15.35 -1.04
N LYS A 139 -18.07 -14.70 -0.37
CA LYS A 139 -19.33 -14.23 -0.98
C LYS A 139 -19.17 -12.98 -1.84
N CYS A 140 -18.10 -12.21 -1.66
CA CYS A 140 -17.86 -10.99 -2.41
C CYS A 140 -17.32 -11.32 -3.82
N PRO A 141 -18.06 -11.05 -4.90
CA PRO A 141 -17.60 -11.36 -6.26
C PRO A 141 -16.34 -10.60 -6.66
N ALA A 142 -16.06 -9.44 -6.05
CA ALA A 142 -14.88 -8.64 -6.35
C ALA A 142 -13.56 -9.31 -5.94
N TYR A 143 -13.62 -10.28 -5.03
CA TYR A 143 -12.46 -11.06 -4.57
C TYR A 143 -12.23 -12.34 -5.39
N ARG A 144 -12.96 -12.55 -6.48
CA ARG A 144 -12.85 -13.74 -7.33
C ARG A 144 -12.70 -13.36 -8.80
N ASP A 145 -11.79 -14.04 -9.49
CA ASP A 145 -11.55 -13.81 -10.91
C ASP A 145 -12.77 -14.20 -11.74
N LYS A 146 -12.96 -13.50 -12.86
CA LYS A 146 -14.01 -13.83 -13.83
C LYS A 146 -13.78 -15.24 -14.37
N GLY A 147 -14.81 -16.08 -14.30
CA GLY A 147 -14.76 -17.46 -14.78
C GLY A 147 -14.27 -18.47 -13.75
N VAL A 148 -13.94 -18.04 -12.52
CA VAL A 148 -13.76 -18.94 -11.37
C VAL A 148 -15.08 -19.02 -10.60
N ASP A 149 -15.59 -20.23 -10.40
CA ASP A 149 -16.87 -20.45 -9.70
C ASP A 149 -16.71 -20.48 -8.17
N ASN A 150 -15.66 -21.13 -7.67
CA ASN A 150 -15.40 -21.32 -6.25
C ASN A 150 -14.17 -20.51 -5.80
N PHE A 151 -14.31 -19.71 -4.74
CA PHE A 151 -13.21 -18.91 -4.19
C PHE A 151 -11.99 -19.77 -3.82
N TYR A 152 -12.23 -20.95 -3.25
CA TYR A 152 -11.16 -21.86 -2.81
C TYR A 152 -10.41 -22.55 -3.95
N ASP A 153 -10.96 -22.56 -5.18
CA ASP A 153 -10.25 -23.07 -6.35
C ASP A 153 -9.18 -22.07 -6.84
N GLN A 154 -9.41 -20.78 -6.57
CA GLN A 154 -8.46 -19.70 -6.82
C GLN A 154 -7.50 -19.48 -5.65
N TYR A 155 -7.99 -19.50 -4.41
CA TYR A 155 -7.19 -19.30 -3.21
C TYR A 155 -7.29 -20.53 -2.30
N PRO A 156 -6.55 -21.61 -2.61
CA PRO A 156 -6.55 -22.80 -1.77
C PRO A 156 -6.00 -22.46 -0.37
N PRO A 157 -6.70 -22.80 0.70
CA PRO A 157 -6.21 -22.53 2.05
C PRO A 157 -5.05 -23.50 2.39
N PRO A 158 -4.18 -23.12 3.35
CA PRO A 158 -3.26 -24.04 3.99
C PRO A 158 -3.99 -25.27 4.56
N PHE A 159 -3.26 -26.36 4.80
CA PHE A 159 -3.83 -27.63 5.27
C PHE A 159 -4.72 -27.47 6.51
N ASP A 160 -4.33 -26.58 7.42
CA ASP A 160 -5.02 -26.30 8.67
C ASP A 160 -5.79 -24.97 8.66
N GLY A 161 -5.99 -24.38 7.48
CA GLY A 161 -6.64 -23.09 7.27
C GLY A 161 -5.78 -21.90 7.69
N TRP A 162 -6.19 -20.70 7.26
CA TRP A 162 -5.54 -19.45 7.68
C TRP A 162 -5.73 -19.21 9.19
N LYS A 163 -4.66 -18.79 9.87
CA LYS A 163 -4.59 -18.61 11.32
C LYS A 163 -4.78 -17.18 11.78
N THR A 164 -4.56 -16.22 10.89
CA THR A 164 -4.68 -14.78 11.16
C THR A 164 -5.25 -14.08 9.94
N PHE A 165 -5.75 -12.85 10.10
CA PHE A 165 -6.17 -12.06 8.94
C PHE A 165 -5.00 -11.79 8.00
N ASN A 166 -3.80 -11.49 8.51
CA ASN A 166 -2.63 -11.25 7.66
C ASN A 166 -2.26 -12.47 6.80
N GLU A 167 -2.44 -13.69 7.31
CA GLU A 167 -2.25 -14.91 6.51
C GLU A 167 -3.28 -15.04 5.38
N PHE A 168 -4.54 -14.68 5.65
CA PHE A 168 -5.60 -14.62 4.63
C PHE A 168 -5.39 -13.47 3.62
N PHE A 169 -4.94 -12.31 4.09
CA PHE A 169 -4.64 -11.16 3.25
C PHE A 169 -3.50 -11.47 2.29
N ALA A 170 -2.44 -12.12 2.79
CA ALA A 170 -1.32 -12.66 2.02
C ALA A 170 -1.55 -14.12 1.58
N ARG A 171 -2.80 -14.53 1.32
CA ARG A 171 -3.13 -15.88 0.80
C ARG A 171 -2.39 -16.21 -0.48
N GLU A 172 -2.17 -17.50 -0.74
CA GLU A 172 -1.63 -17.99 -2.01
C GLU A 172 -2.72 -18.10 -3.07
N ILE A 173 -2.31 -17.98 -4.34
CA ILE A 173 -3.19 -18.16 -5.48
C ILE A 173 -2.82 -19.44 -6.23
N ASN A 174 -3.81 -20.12 -6.79
CA ASN A 174 -3.62 -21.25 -7.68
C ASN A 174 -2.75 -20.82 -8.89
N PRO A 175 -1.54 -21.38 -9.06
CA PRO A 175 -0.60 -20.93 -10.08
C PRO A 175 -1.11 -21.15 -11.51
N THR A 176 -2.07 -22.06 -11.73
CA THR A 176 -2.64 -22.27 -13.07
C THR A 176 -3.47 -21.08 -13.56
N LEU A 177 -3.90 -20.20 -12.65
CA LEU A 177 -4.65 -18.98 -12.97
C LEU A 177 -3.74 -17.79 -13.33
N ARG A 178 -2.42 -17.93 -13.16
CA ARG A 178 -1.42 -16.91 -13.50
C ARG A 178 -0.28 -17.52 -14.33
N PRO A 179 -0.56 -18.04 -15.54
CA PRO A 179 0.48 -18.62 -16.39
C PRO A 179 1.53 -17.56 -16.75
N ILE A 180 2.81 -17.90 -16.57
CA ILE A 180 3.93 -17.02 -16.89
C ILE A 180 4.16 -17.02 -18.40
N ALA A 181 4.13 -15.84 -19.01
CA ALA A 181 4.43 -15.68 -20.44
C ALA A 181 5.93 -15.82 -20.70
N GLY A 182 6.31 -16.63 -21.70
CA GLY A 182 7.70 -16.79 -22.14
C GLY A 182 8.67 -17.24 -21.03
N PRO A 183 8.40 -18.34 -20.30
CA PRO A 183 9.22 -18.75 -19.14
C PRO A 183 10.70 -18.98 -19.48
N ASP A 184 11.00 -19.35 -20.74
CA ASP A 184 12.35 -19.58 -21.24
C ASP A 184 12.91 -18.41 -22.08
N ASP A 185 12.14 -17.32 -22.25
CA ASP A 185 12.53 -16.15 -23.04
C ASP A 185 12.94 -14.99 -22.11
N PRO A 186 14.26 -14.73 -21.95
CA PRO A 186 14.74 -13.67 -21.06
C PRO A 186 14.46 -12.25 -21.58
N THR A 187 13.89 -12.11 -22.79
CA THR A 187 13.49 -10.81 -23.35
C THR A 187 12.08 -10.39 -22.96
N VAL A 188 11.30 -11.31 -22.35
CA VAL A 188 9.94 -11.05 -21.87
C VAL A 188 9.97 -10.58 -20.42
N ILE A 189 9.33 -9.45 -20.15
CA ILE A 189 9.09 -8.94 -18.79
C ILE A 189 7.62 -9.17 -18.47
N VAL A 190 7.32 -9.89 -17.38
CA VAL A 190 5.93 -10.16 -16.96
C VAL A 190 5.48 -9.18 -15.87
N SER A 191 4.15 -9.09 -15.65
CA SER A 191 3.61 -8.29 -14.55
C SER A 191 4.07 -8.86 -13.19
N PRO A 192 4.55 -8.02 -12.26
CA PRO A 192 4.99 -8.50 -10.95
C PRO A 192 3.84 -8.76 -9.96
N ALA A 193 2.63 -8.25 -10.23
CA ALA A 193 1.51 -8.36 -9.31
C ALA A 193 0.17 -8.29 -10.07
N ASP A 194 -0.90 -8.71 -9.39
CA ASP A 194 -2.26 -8.33 -9.73
C ASP A 194 -2.46 -6.91 -9.22
N CYS A 195 -2.63 -5.97 -10.14
CA CYS A 195 -2.68 -4.54 -9.82
C CYS A 195 -3.27 -3.75 -10.98
N THR A 196 -3.66 -2.51 -10.69
CA THR A 196 -3.99 -1.53 -11.72
C THR A 196 -2.74 -0.78 -12.13
N PHE A 197 -2.41 -0.80 -13.43
CA PHE A 197 -1.34 0.03 -13.99
C PHE A 197 -1.73 1.51 -13.92
N ASP A 198 -0.88 2.32 -13.30
CA ASP A 198 -1.14 3.74 -13.07
C ASP A 198 -0.41 4.62 -14.08
N GLY A 199 0.85 4.28 -14.37
CA GLY A 199 1.62 5.03 -15.36
C GLY A 199 3.04 4.54 -15.54
N GLN A 200 3.70 5.13 -16.53
CA GLN A 200 5.12 4.94 -16.76
C GLN A 200 5.77 6.24 -17.22
N TRP A 201 7.04 6.42 -16.85
CA TRP A 201 7.81 7.63 -17.12
C TRP A 201 9.25 7.28 -17.47
N PRO A 202 9.89 8.01 -18.40
CA PRO A 202 11.31 7.83 -18.68
C PRO A 202 12.15 8.28 -17.47
N ILE A 203 13.20 7.54 -17.16
CA ILE A 203 14.14 7.89 -16.10
C ILE A 203 15.26 8.72 -16.72
N ASN A 204 15.22 10.05 -16.55
CA ASN A 204 16.22 10.98 -17.07
C ASN A 204 17.19 11.43 -15.97
N ASP A 205 17.86 10.47 -15.33
CA ASP A 205 18.79 10.71 -14.23
C ASP A 205 20.19 11.02 -14.79
N THR A 206 20.34 12.14 -15.50
CA THR A 206 21.62 12.55 -16.10
C THR A 206 22.44 13.48 -15.19
N THR A 207 21.78 14.08 -14.20
CA THR A 207 22.36 14.88 -13.10
C THR A 207 21.40 14.80 -11.92
N ALA A 208 21.90 14.76 -10.68
CA ALA A 208 21.12 14.60 -9.44
C ALA A 208 19.97 15.60 -9.22
N ASP A 209 19.89 16.66 -10.02
CA ASP A 209 18.93 17.77 -9.90
C ASP A 209 17.76 17.73 -10.89
N VAL A 210 17.62 16.67 -11.71
CA VAL A 210 16.53 16.59 -12.70
C VAL A 210 15.43 15.65 -12.24
N THR A 211 14.25 16.23 -12.03
CA THR A 211 12.96 15.57 -11.84
C THR A 211 12.79 14.40 -12.81
N THR A 212 12.77 13.16 -12.32
CA THR A 212 12.75 11.98 -13.21
C THR A 212 11.34 11.50 -13.50
N PHE A 213 10.41 11.58 -12.55
CA PHE A 213 9.00 11.27 -12.78
C PHE A 213 8.11 11.95 -11.75
N ASP A 214 6.91 12.33 -12.18
CA ASP A 214 5.86 12.85 -11.32
C ASP A 214 4.95 11.68 -10.93
N VAL A 215 5.00 11.31 -9.66
CA VAL A 215 4.05 10.37 -9.09
C VAL A 215 3.25 11.13 -8.05
N LYS A 216 1.96 11.28 -8.34
CA LYS A 216 0.97 11.92 -7.45
C LYS A 216 1.25 13.40 -7.17
N GLY A 217 1.72 14.14 -8.17
CA GLY A 217 2.04 15.56 -8.07
C GLY A 217 3.35 15.84 -7.34
N VAL A 218 4.11 14.80 -6.98
CA VAL A 218 5.37 14.91 -6.25
C VAL A 218 6.51 14.52 -7.19
N PRO A 219 7.51 15.40 -7.37
CA PRO A 219 8.69 15.09 -8.17
C PRO A 219 9.62 14.11 -7.44
N TRP A 220 10.02 13.02 -8.09
CA TRP A 220 11.00 12.06 -7.54
C TRP A 220 12.23 11.89 -8.43
N THR A 221 13.39 11.64 -7.82
CA THR A 221 14.52 10.94 -8.44
C THR A 221 14.55 9.47 -8.02
N ILE A 222 15.25 8.61 -8.77
CA ILE A 222 15.45 7.22 -8.34
C ILE A 222 16.30 7.18 -7.06
N GLY A 223 17.32 8.03 -6.95
CA GLY A 223 18.14 8.14 -5.75
C GLY A 223 17.32 8.46 -4.49
N GLN A 224 16.37 9.39 -4.59
CA GLN A 224 15.45 9.70 -3.48
C GLN A 224 14.53 8.52 -3.14
N LEU A 225 13.94 7.86 -4.14
CA LEU A 225 13.10 6.68 -3.92
C LEU A 225 13.87 5.54 -3.23
N LEU A 226 15.17 5.43 -3.52
CA LEU A 226 16.06 4.45 -2.94
C LEU A 226 16.74 4.95 -1.65
N ASP A 227 16.53 6.19 -1.22
CA ASP A 227 17.23 6.78 -0.06
C ASP A 227 18.77 6.64 -0.17
N ASP A 228 19.30 6.91 -1.37
CA ASP A 228 20.72 6.74 -1.67
C ASP A 228 21.62 7.61 -0.79
N GLU A 229 21.19 8.84 -0.47
CA GLU A 229 21.94 9.75 0.38
C GLU A 229 22.11 9.19 1.80
N ALA A 230 21.02 8.80 2.47
CA ALA A 230 21.10 8.29 3.84
C ALA A 230 21.75 6.90 3.90
N ALA A 231 21.62 6.10 2.84
CA ALA A 231 22.26 4.80 2.73
C ALA A 231 23.75 4.87 2.33
N GLY A 232 24.24 6.04 1.87
CA GLY A 232 25.59 6.18 1.32
C GLY A 232 25.78 5.35 0.04
N THR A 233 24.71 5.16 -0.74
CA THR A 233 24.70 4.42 -2.02
C THR A 233 24.58 5.37 -3.21
N ASP A 234 24.78 4.85 -4.42
CA ASP A 234 24.68 5.62 -5.67
C ASP A 234 24.01 4.75 -6.76
N TYR A 235 22.83 4.22 -6.43
CA TYR A 235 22.11 3.32 -7.32
C TYR A 235 21.29 4.07 -8.38
N GLY A 236 20.80 5.27 -8.08
CA GLY A 236 20.01 6.12 -8.98
C GLY A 236 20.55 6.16 -10.42
N PRO A 237 21.82 6.54 -10.64
CA PRO A 237 22.40 6.64 -11.98
C PRO A 237 22.34 5.34 -12.79
N ALA A 238 22.35 4.18 -12.15
CA ALA A 238 22.29 2.88 -12.84
C ALA A 238 20.93 2.64 -13.54
N PHE A 239 19.90 3.42 -13.21
CA PHE A 239 18.57 3.35 -13.82
C PHE A 239 18.35 4.42 -14.90
N SER A 240 19.32 5.31 -15.12
CA SER A 240 19.24 6.36 -16.16
C SER A 240 19.03 5.78 -17.55
N GLY A 241 18.14 6.40 -18.34
CA GLY A 241 17.68 5.91 -19.64
C GLY A 241 16.65 4.77 -19.57
N GLY A 242 16.27 4.34 -18.36
CA GLY A 242 15.24 3.34 -18.13
C GLY A 242 13.81 3.89 -18.16
N ILE A 243 12.86 3.03 -17.80
CA ILE A 243 11.44 3.39 -17.62
C ILE A 243 11.05 3.03 -16.19
N PHE A 244 10.50 4.00 -15.47
CA PHE A 244 9.82 3.78 -14.19
C PHE A 244 8.36 3.43 -14.47
N THR A 245 7.83 2.42 -13.79
CA THR A 245 6.44 1.98 -13.91
C THR A 245 5.80 1.98 -12.52
N HIS A 246 4.61 2.58 -12.42
CA HIS A 246 3.83 2.62 -11.19
C HIS A 246 2.56 1.78 -11.36
N SER A 247 2.23 1.01 -10.34
CA SER A 247 1.00 0.21 -10.30
C SER A 247 0.50 0.14 -8.88
N PHE A 248 -0.82 0.09 -8.74
CA PHE A 248 -1.52 0.17 -7.47
C PHE A 248 -2.27 -1.13 -7.19
N LEU A 249 -2.10 -1.68 -5.98
CA LEU A 249 -2.87 -2.82 -5.49
C LEU A 249 -4.03 -2.29 -4.64
N GLY A 250 -5.25 -2.52 -5.09
CA GLY A 250 -6.46 -2.26 -4.32
C GLY A 250 -6.75 -3.39 -3.33
N PRO A 251 -7.65 -3.20 -2.35
CA PRO A 251 -7.94 -4.20 -1.31
C PRO A 251 -8.46 -5.56 -1.82
N THR A 252 -8.96 -5.60 -3.07
CA THR A 252 -9.52 -6.79 -3.72
C THR A 252 -8.46 -7.63 -4.44
N ASP A 253 -7.26 -7.08 -4.61
CA ASP A 253 -6.21 -7.73 -5.39
C ASP A 253 -5.54 -8.87 -4.61
N TYR A 254 -4.74 -9.66 -5.32
CA TYR A 254 -3.85 -10.63 -4.71
C TYR A 254 -2.59 -9.92 -4.21
N HIS A 255 -2.38 -9.91 -2.90
CA HIS A 255 -1.36 -9.09 -2.23
C HIS A 255 0.00 -9.76 -2.06
N ARG A 256 0.40 -10.67 -2.96
CA ARG A 256 1.81 -11.09 -3.08
C ARG A 256 2.41 -10.61 -4.39
N GLN A 257 3.65 -10.14 -4.31
CA GLN A 257 4.42 -9.72 -5.47
C GLN A 257 5.37 -10.84 -5.90
N HIS A 258 5.59 -10.94 -7.21
CA HIS A 258 6.47 -11.90 -7.84
C HIS A 258 7.56 -11.19 -8.65
N ALA A 259 8.67 -11.88 -8.88
CA ALA A 259 9.74 -11.36 -9.71
C ALA A 259 9.28 -11.31 -11.19
N PRO A 260 9.36 -10.16 -11.87
CA PRO A 260 8.89 -10.03 -13.27
C PRO A 260 9.86 -10.64 -14.30
N VAL A 261 11.08 -10.98 -13.87
CA VAL A 261 12.21 -11.48 -14.66
C VAL A 261 13.05 -12.37 -13.75
N ALA A 262 13.87 -13.26 -14.32
CA ALA A 262 14.74 -14.16 -13.56
C ALA A 262 16.09 -13.52 -13.23
N GLY A 263 16.56 -13.66 -11.98
CA GLY A 263 17.92 -13.28 -11.62
C GLY A 263 18.25 -13.43 -10.14
N ARG A 264 19.30 -12.75 -9.68
CA ARG A 264 19.83 -12.88 -8.31
C ARG A 264 19.49 -11.66 -7.47
N VAL A 265 18.96 -11.89 -6.27
CA VAL A 265 18.80 -10.83 -5.25
C VAL A 265 20.18 -10.39 -4.78
N ILE A 266 20.47 -9.09 -4.89
CA ILE A 266 21.75 -8.48 -4.49
C ILE A 266 21.65 -7.67 -3.20
N GLU A 267 20.48 -7.08 -2.93
CA GLU A 267 20.22 -6.24 -1.77
C GLU A 267 18.71 -6.21 -1.47
N ALA A 268 18.38 -6.05 -0.19
CA ALA A 268 17.06 -5.65 0.29
C ALA A 268 17.24 -4.67 1.45
N LYS A 269 16.55 -3.54 1.40
CA LYS A 269 16.60 -2.49 2.43
C LYS A 269 15.21 -2.14 2.92
N ILE A 270 15.14 -1.74 4.18
CA ILE A 270 13.94 -1.16 4.80
C ILE A 270 14.20 0.34 4.91
N ILE A 271 13.52 1.12 4.09
CA ILE A 271 13.55 2.58 4.15
C ILE A 271 12.38 3.04 5.02
N PRO A 272 12.62 3.69 6.17
CA PRO A 272 11.55 4.28 6.97
C PRO A 272 10.78 5.29 6.13
N GLY A 273 9.46 5.24 6.18
CA GLY A 273 8.63 6.25 5.54
C GLY A 273 7.35 6.53 6.30
N LEU A 274 6.61 7.47 5.74
CA LEU A 274 5.40 8.03 6.30
C LEU A 274 4.16 7.26 5.80
N CYS A 275 3.05 7.33 6.53
CA CYS A 275 1.77 6.73 6.12
C CYS A 275 0.71 7.80 5.84
N TYR A 276 0.31 7.88 4.58
CA TYR A 276 -0.64 8.82 4.02
C TYR A 276 -1.68 8.12 3.16
N LEU A 277 -2.85 8.73 3.16
CA LEU A 277 -3.90 8.45 2.19
C LEU A 277 -4.60 9.75 1.82
N GLU A 278 -4.44 10.19 0.57
CA GLU A 278 -5.17 11.33 0.04
C GLU A 278 -6.61 10.91 -0.29
N ILE A 279 -7.58 11.63 0.27
CA ILE A 279 -9.01 11.40 0.09
C ILE A 279 -9.60 12.47 -0.82
N VAL A 280 -10.08 12.02 -1.99
CA VAL A 280 -10.79 12.85 -2.95
C VAL A 280 -12.26 12.49 -2.95
N LEU A 281 -13.13 13.51 -2.88
CA LEU A 281 -14.56 13.34 -3.03
C LEU A 281 -14.95 13.35 -4.50
N LYS A 282 -15.62 12.29 -4.95
CA LYS A 282 -16.17 12.17 -6.30
C LYS A 282 -17.69 12.29 -6.25
N LYS A 283 -18.26 13.16 -7.08
CA LYS A 283 -19.72 13.18 -7.34
C LYS A 283 -20.07 11.96 -8.19
N VAL A 284 -21.02 11.17 -7.73
CA VAL A 284 -21.54 9.99 -8.41
C VAL A 284 -23.06 10.09 -8.53
N GLU A 285 -23.65 9.31 -9.42
CA GLU A 285 -25.11 9.22 -9.50
C GLU A 285 -25.65 8.71 -8.15
N GLY A 286 -26.50 9.50 -7.50
CA GLY A 286 -27.04 9.19 -6.17
C GLY A 286 -26.25 9.73 -4.97
N GLY A 287 -25.17 10.52 -5.16
CA GLY A 287 -24.53 11.23 -4.05
C GLY A 287 -23.04 11.54 -4.23
N ILE A 288 -22.32 11.54 -3.11
CA ILE A 288 -20.87 11.74 -3.04
C ILE A 288 -20.24 10.44 -2.53
N ARG A 289 -19.10 10.06 -3.11
CA ARG A 289 -18.29 8.93 -2.67
C ARG A 289 -16.87 9.40 -2.38
N SER A 290 -16.28 8.95 -1.27
CA SER A 290 -14.84 9.11 -1.01
C SER A 290 -14.03 8.11 -1.83
N SER A 291 -12.93 8.58 -2.39
CA SER A 291 -11.96 7.78 -3.14
C SER A 291 -10.57 8.13 -2.64
N ALA A 292 -9.78 7.14 -2.27
CA ALA A 292 -8.34 7.27 -2.21
C ALA A 292 -7.80 7.64 -3.60
N CYS A 293 -6.96 8.67 -3.68
CA CYS A 293 -6.24 9.07 -4.90
C CYS A 293 -4.73 8.77 -4.76
N THR A 294 -4.19 8.95 -3.55
CA THR A 294 -2.78 8.69 -3.25
C THR A 294 -2.67 7.84 -1.99
N VAL A 295 -2.22 6.58 -2.11
CA VAL A 295 -1.83 5.76 -0.96
C VAL A 295 -0.30 5.73 -0.88
N THR A 296 0.29 6.22 0.20
CA THR A 296 1.73 6.07 0.46
C THR A 296 1.90 5.66 1.91
N CYS A 297 2.09 4.36 2.19
CA CYS A 297 2.56 3.90 3.49
C CYS A 297 3.94 3.29 3.31
N GLY A 298 4.94 3.97 3.88
CA GLY A 298 6.35 3.68 3.73
C GLY A 298 6.82 2.64 4.73
N THR A 299 6.70 1.38 4.36
CA THR A 299 7.70 0.36 4.73
C THR A 299 7.73 -0.64 3.58
N ARG A 300 8.41 -0.26 2.50
CA ARG A 300 8.63 -1.17 1.37
C ARG A 300 9.80 -2.08 1.70
N ILE A 301 9.53 -3.38 1.84
CA ILE A 301 10.47 -4.40 1.41
C ILE A 301 10.24 -4.54 -0.09
N SER A 302 11.11 -3.95 -0.89
CA SER A 302 11.07 -4.09 -2.36
C SER A 302 12.44 -4.53 -2.84
N THR A 303 12.49 -5.77 -3.32
CA THR A 303 13.65 -6.33 -4.03
C THR A 303 13.66 -5.83 -5.49
N ARG A 304 14.78 -5.29 -5.99
CA ARG A 304 15.17 -5.26 -7.43
C ARG A 304 16.58 -4.64 -7.53
N ARG A 305 17.54 -5.13 -8.32
CA ARG A 305 17.51 -5.37 -9.78
C ARG A 305 18.19 -6.71 -10.16
N ILE A 306 17.77 -7.24 -11.30
CA ILE A 306 18.33 -8.42 -11.96
C ILE A 306 19.33 -7.96 -13.01
N SER A 307 20.58 -8.43 -12.92
CA SER A 307 21.50 -8.41 -14.05
C SER A 307 21.28 -9.66 -14.88
N SER A 308 21.17 -9.52 -16.19
CA SER A 308 21.25 -10.63 -17.14
C SER A 308 22.54 -11.44 -16.89
N PRO A 309 22.54 -12.76 -17.08
CA PRO A 309 23.77 -13.53 -16.97
C PRO A 309 24.75 -13.02 -18.03
N GLN A 310 25.91 -12.53 -17.59
CA GLN A 310 27.03 -12.35 -18.49
C GLN A 310 27.28 -13.68 -19.20
N ARG A 311 27.27 -13.64 -20.54
CA ARG A 311 27.69 -14.76 -21.39
C ARG A 311 29.04 -15.26 -20.87
N PRO A 312 29.24 -16.57 -20.64
CA PRO A 312 30.56 -17.06 -20.29
C PRO A 312 31.55 -16.68 -21.41
N PRO A 313 32.81 -16.36 -21.08
CA PRO A 313 33.80 -15.95 -22.06
C PRO A 313 33.94 -17.05 -23.11
N THR A 314 33.80 -16.65 -24.38
CA THR A 314 34.12 -17.49 -25.53
C THR A 314 35.57 -17.94 -25.42
N LEU A 315 35.77 -19.25 -25.26
CA LEU A 315 37.09 -19.86 -25.38
C LEU A 315 37.61 -19.61 -26.82
N PRO A 316 38.90 -19.23 -26.98
CA PRO A 316 39.46 -18.96 -28.30
C PRO A 316 39.53 -20.26 -29.12
N GLY A 317 39.18 -20.13 -30.39
CA GLY A 317 38.93 -21.23 -31.30
C GLY A 317 40.11 -22.18 -31.52
N THR A 318 39.78 -23.45 -31.68
CA THR A 318 40.61 -24.41 -32.40
C THR A 318 39.95 -24.69 -33.74
N SER A 319 40.62 -24.24 -34.79
CA SER A 319 40.37 -24.68 -36.16
C SER A 319 40.79 -26.15 -36.29
N SER A 320 39.90 -27.02 -36.74
CA SER A 320 40.30 -28.12 -37.60
C SER A 320 39.13 -28.60 -38.44
N SER A 321 39.31 -28.48 -39.75
CA SER A 321 38.53 -29.12 -40.78
C SER A 321 38.63 -30.65 -40.70
N ARG A 322 37.53 -31.36 -40.99
CA ARG A 322 37.41 -32.33 -42.11
C ARG A 322 36.18 -33.24 -41.96
N HIS A 323 35.42 -33.27 -43.05
CA HIS A 323 34.67 -34.35 -43.70
C HIS A 323 33.92 -35.43 -42.89
N ALA A 324 32.63 -35.53 -43.26
CA ALA A 324 31.74 -36.69 -43.20
C ALA A 324 32.37 -37.99 -43.76
N PRO A 325 31.78 -39.17 -43.49
CA PRO A 325 30.43 -39.53 -43.98
C PRO A 325 29.32 -39.49 -42.95
#